data_AF-A0A200J7T7-F1
#
_entry.id   AF-A0A200J7T7-F1
#
_cell.length_a   1.000
_cell.length_b   1.000
_cell.length_c   1.000
_cell.angle_alpha   90.00
_cell.angle_beta   90.00
_cell.angle_gamma   90.00
#
_symmetry.space_group_name_H-M   'P 1'
#
loop_
_entity.id
_entity.type
_entity.pdbx_description
1 polymer ?
#
loop_
_entity_poly.entity_id
_entity_poly.type
_entity_poly.pdbx_seq_one_letter_code
_entity_poly.pdbx_strand_id
1 'polypeptide(L)'
;MTPDMLNHLLNEIEEHLTVDLTAEELAKKSGYSVYYFYRLFSLNIGKSFSAYQLDRRLKKVLQAAQQGQTFSSASALYGFDTYAGFYKAFIKEYGCSPRKYLAIHKNETKNTELLEVTFMRLSTREIKELLKNWPIDPTLKINNVSPVQSFNHPKNVWAIGEEYFLHQTTDRSGELKNIALAEALQKQNFASSLPIPTRNGQLFIENDSLILLKKGIDGTALSLTDILSSRSKRYALAYGQAIARLHQAFLALDTQILCDSSDLFSLLKTWAVPHVKKQAQQWNLAIPNDFFDNYLVEFEQFQGKLPIQIIHRDPNFSNILFLEESVNGFIDFDLSEKNIRLFDPCYCATSILSQMTPSQYDEWPSILAAILQGYDLESPLSQAEKSTGFHVVCAIQLICVAYFEDQENKDETFKRLAAANRNMLTFIIHQQKLIQSIFKEISH
;
A
#
# COMPACT_ATOMS: atom_id res chain seq x y z
N MET A 1 -16.54 -5.94 25.51
CA MET A 1 -16.49 -4.68 26.27
C MET A 1 -17.63 -3.81 25.76
N THR A 2 -18.43 -3.20 26.64
CA THR A 2 -19.47 -2.26 26.20
C THR A 2 -18.82 -0.93 25.79
N PRO A 3 -19.48 -0.11 24.93
CA PRO A 3 -18.95 1.21 24.55
C PRO A 3 -18.64 2.11 25.74
N ASP A 4 -19.51 2.16 26.75
CA ASP A 4 -19.32 2.98 27.96
C ASP A 4 -18.09 2.55 28.77
N MET A 5 -17.88 1.24 28.90
CA MET A 5 -16.74 0.68 29.62
C MET A 5 -15.43 0.94 28.88
N LEU A 6 -15.44 0.86 27.54
CA LEU A 6 -14.28 1.18 26.73
C LEU A 6 -13.94 2.67 26.80
N ASN A 7 -14.93 3.56 26.74
CA ASN A 7 -14.70 5.00 26.87
C ASN A 7 -14.13 5.37 28.25
N HIS A 8 -14.67 4.78 29.32
CA HIS A 8 -14.10 4.95 30.66
C HIS A 8 -12.64 4.50 30.71
N LEU A 9 -12.34 3.33 30.13
CA LEU A 9 -10.99 2.79 30.07
C LEU A 9 -10.04 3.72 29.30
N LEU A 10 -10.46 4.26 28.16
CA LEU A 10 -9.63 5.14 27.34
C LEU A 10 -9.37 6.48 28.03
N ASN A 11 -10.36 7.05 28.69
CA ASN A 11 -10.17 8.25 29.51
C ASN A 11 -9.17 7.98 30.64
N GLU A 12 -9.28 6.82 31.28
CA GLU A 12 -8.34 6.43 32.33
C GLU A 12 -6.92 6.27 31.80
N ILE A 13 -6.74 5.74 30.58
CA ILE A 13 -5.44 5.69 29.93
C ILE A 13 -4.91 7.10 29.67
N GLU A 14 -5.74 8.01 29.14
CA GLU A 14 -5.36 9.39 28.83
C GLU A 14 -4.90 10.17 30.06
N GLU A 15 -5.61 10.03 31.18
CA GLU A 15 -5.28 10.70 32.45
C GLU A 15 -3.96 10.21 33.05
N HIS A 16 -3.51 9.01 32.68
CA HIS A 16 -2.33 8.37 33.25
C HIS A 16 -1.19 8.17 32.24
N LEU A 17 -1.18 8.86 31.09
CA LEU A 17 -0.09 8.72 30.10
C LEU A 17 1.29 9.17 30.62
N THR A 18 1.33 9.98 31.68
CA THR A 18 2.57 10.45 32.33
C THR A 18 3.11 9.46 33.37
N VAL A 19 2.38 8.38 33.66
CA VAL A 19 2.75 7.34 34.63
C VAL A 19 2.70 5.98 33.92
N ASP A 20 3.39 4.98 34.46
CA ASP A 20 3.33 3.62 33.92
C ASP A 20 2.07 2.91 34.40
N LEU A 21 0.98 3.10 33.64
CA LEU A 21 -0.27 2.36 33.79
C LEU A 21 -0.16 1.00 33.10
N THR A 22 -0.36 -0.08 33.86
CA THR A 22 -0.24 -1.45 33.36
C THR A 22 -1.59 -2.04 32.92
N ALA A 23 -1.56 -3.00 31.99
CA ALA A 23 -2.77 -3.70 31.56
C ALA A 23 -3.40 -4.51 32.69
N GLU A 24 -2.58 -4.98 33.63
CA GLU A 24 -2.96 -5.73 34.83
C GLU A 24 -3.86 -4.89 35.75
N GLU A 25 -3.51 -3.62 35.95
CA GLU A 25 -4.29 -2.67 36.76
C GLU A 25 -5.64 -2.37 36.12
N LEU A 26 -5.65 -2.11 34.81
CA LEU A 26 -6.85 -1.83 34.04
C LEU A 26 -7.79 -3.04 33.94
N ALA A 27 -7.24 -4.24 33.75
CA ALA A 27 -8.00 -5.48 33.72
C ALA A 27 -8.69 -5.72 35.07
N LYS A 28 -7.96 -5.53 36.18
CA LYS A 28 -8.49 -5.67 37.54
C LYS A 28 -9.63 -4.67 37.81
N LYS A 29 -9.46 -3.40 37.43
CA LYS A 29 -10.51 -2.37 37.58
C LYS A 29 -11.75 -2.66 36.73
N SER A 30 -11.56 -3.26 35.56
CA SER A 30 -12.65 -3.61 34.63
C SER A 30 -13.33 -4.95 34.94
N GLY A 31 -12.90 -5.67 35.99
CA GLY A 31 -13.41 -7.00 36.34
C GLY A 31 -13.07 -8.09 35.32
N TYR A 32 -12.04 -7.89 34.49
CA TYR A 32 -11.61 -8.85 33.48
C TYR A 32 -10.31 -9.55 33.89
N SER A 33 -10.12 -10.78 33.38
CA SER A 33 -8.79 -11.37 33.40
C SER A 33 -7.87 -10.59 32.45
N VAL A 34 -6.59 -10.51 32.76
CA VAL A 34 -5.58 -9.79 31.96
C VAL A 34 -5.55 -10.29 30.51
N TYR A 35 -5.63 -11.61 30.31
CA TYR A 35 -5.72 -12.22 28.98
C TYR A 35 -6.97 -11.78 28.21
N TYR A 36 -8.13 -11.76 28.87
CA TYR A 36 -9.38 -11.34 28.24
C TYR A 36 -9.39 -9.83 27.95
N PHE A 37 -8.76 -9.03 28.81
CA PHE A 37 -8.54 -7.60 28.59
C PHE A 37 -7.69 -7.34 27.35
N TYR A 38 -6.51 -7.96 27.21
CA TYR A 38 -5.67 -7.79 26.02
C TYR A 38 -6.42 -8.17 24.73
N ARG A 39 -7.15 -9.29 24.77
CA ARG A 39 -7.93 -9.77 23.62
C ARG A 39 -9.04 -8.77 23.28
N LEU A 40 -9.84 -8.35 24.25
CA LEU A 40 -10.92 -7.38 24.01
C LEU A 40 -10.38 -6.02 23.58
N PHE A 41 -9.35 -5.50 24.24
CA PHE A 41 -8.75 -4.21 23.92
C PHE A 41 -8.25 -4.22 22.48
N SER A 42 -7.42 -5.21 22.12
CA SER A 42 -6.87 -5.30 20.76
C SER A 42 -7.96 -5.51 19.70
N LEU A 43 -9.04 -6.26 20.02
CA LEU A 43 -10.18 -6.43 19.12
C LEU A 43 -10.98 -5.14 18.90
N ASN A 44 -11.12 -4.29 19.93
CA ASN A 44 -11.90 -3.05 19.83
C ASN A 44 -11.06 -1.88 19.29
N ILE A 45 -9.76 -1.87 19.58
CA ILE A 45 -8.85 -0.75 19.31
C ILE A 45 -8.00 -0.99 18.05
N GLY A 46 -7.85 -2.24 17.60
CA GLY A 46 -7.06 -2.61 16.43
C GLY A 46 -5.54 -2.60 16.66
N LYS A 47 -5.06 -2.12 17.80
CA LYS A 47 -3.66 -2.16 18.25
C LYS A 47 -3.55 -2.73 19.66
N SER A 48 -2.38 -3.27 20.00
CA SER A 48 -2.12 -3.74 21.37
C SER A 48 -2.17 -2.57 22.36
N PHE A 49 -2.44 -2.87 23.63
CA PHE A 49 -2.48 -1.85 24.69
C PHE A 49 -1.20 -1.01 24.76
N SER A 50 -0.04 -1.65 24.73
CA SER A 50 1.25 -0.96 24.76
C SER A 50 1.50 -0.10 23.51
N ALA A 51 1.06 -0.57 22.33
CA ALA A 51 1.15 0.22 21.09
C ALA A 51 0.21 1.44 21.14
N TYR A 52 -1.00 1.28 21.70
CA TYR A 52 -1.93 2.39 21.94
C TYR A 52 -1.31 3.44 22.86
N GLN A 53 -0.80 3.04 24.03
CA GLN A 53 -0.17 3.96 24.98
C GLN A 53 1.02 4.70 24.36
N LEU A 54 1.85 4.00 23.58
CA LEU A 54 3.01 4.60 22.92
C LEU A 54 2.58 5.70 21.94
N ASP A 55 1.65 5.40 21.04
CA ASP A 55 1.15 6.36 20.05
C ASP A 55 0.49 7.59 20.73
N ARG A 56 -0.26 7.39 21.81
CA ARG A 56 -0.83 8.51 22.59
C ARG A 56 0.25 9.36 23.27
N ARG A 57 1.27 8.76 23.89
CA ARG A 57 2.41 9.48 24.48
C ARG A 57 3.14 10.31 23.43
N LEU A 58 3.37 9.78 22.23
CA LEU A 58 4.03 10.51 21.14
C LEU A 58 3.20 11.72 20.66
N LYS A 59 1.87 11.57 20.49
CA LYS A 59 0.97 12.67 20.13
C LYS A 59 0.93 13.78 21.18
N LYS A 60 0.94 13.43 22.47
CA LYS A 60 1.01 14.41 23.57
C LYS A 60 2.32 15.20 23.57
N VAL A 61 3.44 14.56 23.24
CA VAL A 61 4.73 15.26 23.07
C VAL A 61 4.67 16.30 21.94
N LEU A 62 4.02 15.98 20.81
CA LEU A 62 3.81 16.94 19.72
C LEU A 62 2.97 18.13 20.16
N GLN A 63 1.85 17.88 20.85
CA GLN A 63 0.95 18.91 21.35
C GLN A 63 1.68 19.87 22.30
N ALA A 64 2.42 19.33 23.27
CA ALA A 64 3.21 20.12 24.21
C ALA A 64 4.28 20.96 23.48
N ALA A 65 4.92 20.39 22.44
CA ALA A 65 5.91 21.12 21.66
C ALA A 65 5.31 22.28 20.86
N GLN A 66 4.09 22.14 20.34
CA GLN A 66 3.37 23.23 19.68
C GLN A 66 2.95 24.34 20.64
N GLN A 67 2.73 23.99 21.91
CA GLN A 67 2.46 24.95 22.99
C GLN A 67 3.74 25.61 23.54
N GLY A 68 4.89 25.37 22.90
CA GLY A 68 6.15 26.05 23.21
C GLY A 68 7.10 25.25 24.12
N GLN A 69 6.76 24.01 24.50
CA GLN A 69 7.72 23.16 25.20
C GLN A 69 8.81 22.64 24.27
N THR A 70 9.98 22.31 24.82
CA THR A 70 11.00 21.59 24.04
C THR A 70 10.61 20.13 23.91
N PHE A 71 10.95 19.48 22.78
CA PHE A 71 10.70 18.05 22.64
C PHE A 71 11.37 17.21 23.74
N SER A 72 12.53 17.66 24.25
CA SER A 72 13.23 16.98 25.34
C SER A 72 12.47 17.04 26.67
N SER A 73 11.90 18.20 27.01
CA SER A 73 11.10 18.35 28.24
C SER A 73 9.75 17.64 28.11
N ALA A 74 9.11 17.73 26.94
CA ALA A 74 7.83 17.08 26.68
C ALA A 74 7.98 15.55 26.65
N SER A 75 9.05 15.00 26.05
CA SER A 75 9.27 13.55 26.05
C SER A 75 9.48 13.00 27.47
N ALA A 76 10.22 13.72 28.32
CA ALA A 76 10.41 13.31 29.70
C ALA A 76 9.09 13.30 30.50
N LEU A 77 8.19 14.25 30.22
CA LEU A 77 6.89 14.35 30.88
C LEU A 77 5.97 13.17 30.53
N TYR A 78 6.01 12.68 29.29
CA TYR A 78 5.12 11.63 28.80
C TYR A 78 5.78 10.24 28.80
N GLY A 79 6.61 9.96 29.81
CA GLY A 79 7.07 8.60 30.12
C GLY A 79 8.15 8.05 29.18
N PHE A 80 9.00 8.90 28.58
CA PHE A 80 10.21 8.46 27.87
C PHE A 80 11.45 8.71 28.72
N ASP A 81 12.21 7.65 29.03
CA ASP A 81 13.44 7.72 29.84
C ASP A 81 14.53 8.61 29.23
N THR A 82 14.59 8.64 27.90
CA THR A 82 15.56 9.45 27.16
C THR A 82 14.95 10.06 25.91
N TYR A 83 15.44 11.24 25.52
CA TYR A 83 15.08 11.87 24.25
C TYR A 83 15.41 10.98 23.05
N ALA A 84 16.51 10.23 23.10
CA ALA A 84 16.88 9.27 22.05
C ALA A 84 15.85 8.13 21.92
N GLY A 85 15.31 7.64 23.05
CA GLY A 85 14.23 6.66 23.08
C GLY A 85 12.95 7.18 22.44
N PHE A 86 12.53 8.40 22.81
CA PHE A 86 11.42 9.11 22.17
C PHE A 86 11.63 9.24 20.66
N TYR A 87 12.78 9.77 20.25
CA TYR A 87 13.06 10.06 18.84
C TYR A 87 13.05 8.79 17.98
N LYS A 88 13.61 7.69 18.49
CA LYS A 88 13.59 6.39 17.83
C LYS A 88 12.17 5.82 17.73
N ALA A 89 11.38 5.92 18.79
CA ALA A 89 9.98 5.49 18.77
C ALA A 89 9.14 6.33 17.80
N PHE A 90 9.36 7.65 17.78
CA PHE A 90 8.65 8.58 16.91
C PHE A 90 8.90 8.31 15.43
N ILE A 91 10.17 8.11 15.04
CA ILE A 91 10.50 7.75 13.64
C ILE A 91 9.90 6.40 13.26
N LYS A 92 9.94 5.43 14.18
CA LYS A 92 9.36 4.11 13.93
C LYS A 92 7.85 4.20 13.68
N GLU A 93 7.15 5.06 14.42
CA GLU A 93 5.69 5.20 14.33
C GLU A 93 5.25 6.05 13.13
N TYR A 94 5.91 7.18 12.86
CA TYR A 94 5.43 8.18 11.89
C TYR A 94 6.35 8.38 10.67
N GLY A 95 7.42 7.58 10.54
CA GLY A 95 8.31 7.58 9.36
C GLY A 95 9.12 8.86 9.14
N CYS A 96 9.02 9.86 10.03
CA CYS A 96 9.72 11.14 9.91
C CYS A 96 10.05 11.76 11.27
N SER A 97 10.83 12.86 11.28
CA SER A 97 11.18 13.55 12.52
C SER A 97 10.00 14.36 13.08
N PRO A 98 9.91 14.56 14.41
CA PRO A 98 8.82 15.34 15.03
C PRO A 98 8.66 16.74 14.43
N ARG A 99 9.77 17.43 14.12
CA ARG A 99 9.75 18.75 13.47
C ARG A 99 9.17 18.70 12.06
N LYS A 100 9.54 17.68 11.27
CA LYS A 100 9.02 17.49 9.92
C LYS A 100 7.52 17.17 9.97
N TYR A 101 7.11 16.32 10.90
CA TYR A 101 5.71 16.00 11.16
C TYR A 101 4.89 17.27 11.47
N LEU A 102 5.33 18.11 12.41
CA LEU A 102 4.64 19.36 12.73
C LEU A 102 4.57 20.35 11.56
N ALA A 103 5.55 20.34 10.65
CA ALA A 103 5.57 21.20 9.48
C ALA A 103 4.57 20.77 8.40
N ILE A 104 4.37 19.46 8.24
CA ILE A 104 3.44 18.84 7.29
C ILE A 104 1.99 18.99 7.79
N HIS A 105 1.76 18.79 9.09
CA HIS A 105 0.42 18.68 9.70
C HIS A 105 -0.05 19.96 10.45
N LYS A 106 0.37 21.15 9.99
CA LYS A 106 0.11 22.45 10.66
C LYS A 106 -1.38 22.78 10.91
N ASN A 107 -2.31 22.20 10.15
CA ASN A 107 -3.76 22.45 10.28
C ASN A 107 -4.54 21.32 10.99
N GLU A 108 -3.99 20.10 11.07
CA GLU A 108 -4.64 18.95 11.73
C GLU A 108 -4.42 18.94 13.24
N THR A 109 -3.35 19.59 13.70
CA THR A 109 -2.92 19.59 15.10
C THR A 109 -3.73 20.52 16.03
N LYS A 110 -4.64 21.34 15.48
CA LYS A 110 -5.66 22.04 16.28
C LYS A 110 -6.78 21.10 16.78
N ASN A 111 -6.92 19.90 16.21
CA ASN A 111 -7.91 18.89 16.60
C ASN A 111 -7.36 17.82 17.56
N THR A 112 -6.14 17.98 18.10
CA THR A 112 -5.50 17.02 19.03
C THR A 112 -6.18 16.94 20.41
N GLU A 113 -7.21 17.76 20.65
CA GLU A 113 -8.09 17.67 21.84
C GLU A 113 -9.21 16.64 21.70
N LEU A 114 -9.50 16.18 20.47
CA LEU A 114 -10.26 14.96 20.33
C LEU A 114 -9.40 13.85 20.93
N LEU A 115 -9.93 13.20 21.98
CA LEU A 115 -9.69 11.76 22.19
C LEU A 115 -9.44 11.15 20.81
N GLU A 116 -8.44 10.28 20.60
CA GLU A 116 -8.59 9.33 19.51
C GLU A 116 -10.00 8.79 19.71
N VAL A 117 -10.94 9.26 18.88
CA VAL A 117 -12.28 8.74 18.81
C VAL A 117 -11.94 7.37 18.31
N THR A 118 -11.82 6.47 19.29
CA THR A 118 -11.54 5.09 19.06
C THR A 118 -12.51 4.72 17.99
N PHE A 119 -11.96 4.32 16.85
CA PHE A 119 -12.73 4.11 15.65
C PHE A 119 -13.65 2.92 15.91
N MET A 120 -14.79 3.22 16.56
CA MET A 120 -15.64 2.24 17.18
C MET A 120 -16.25 1.41 16.07
N ARG A 121 -15.89 0.13 16.05
CA ARG A 121 -16.55 -0.84 15.19
C ARG A 121 -18.05 -0.78 15.48
N LEU A 122 -18.83 -0.58 14.43
CA LEU A 122 -20.27 -0.72 14.48
C LEU A 122 -20.63 -2.12 14.99
N SER A 123 -21.56 -2.18 15.95
CA SER A 123 -22.16 -3.44 16.38
C SER A 123 -23.02 -4.03 15.26
N THR A 124 -23.26 -5.34 15.31
CA THR A 124 -24.15 -6.02 14.36
C THR A 124 -25.54 -5.38 14.29
N ARG A 125 -26.04 -4.82 15.41
CA ARG A 125 -27.33 -4.13 15.47
C ARG A 125 -27.29 -2.81 14.71
N GLU A 126 -26.26 -2.00 14.93
CA GLU A 126 -26.08 -0.72 14.25
C GLU A 126 -25.89 -0.92 12.74
N ILE A 127 -25.10 -1.93 12.34
CA ILE A 127 -24.93 -2.30 10.93
C ILE A 127 -26.30 -2.62 10.32
N LYS A 128 -27.10 -3.50 10.93
CA LYS A 128 -28.44 -3.84 10.41
C LYS A 128 -29.36 -2.63 10.27
N GLU A 129 -29.28 -1.67 11.19
CA GLU A 129 -30.07 -0.44 11.09
C GLU A 129 -29.58 0.43 9.93
N LEU A 130 -28.26 0.60 9.78
CA LEU A 130 -27.64 1.35 8.70
C LEU A 130 -27.98 0.77 7.33
N LEU A 131 -27.95 -0.56 7.17
CA LEU A 131 -28.22 -1.23 5.90
C LEU A 131 -29.62 -0.92 5.33
N LYS A 132 -30.58 -0.51 6.16
CA LYS A 132 -31.92 -0.09 5.69
C LYS A 132 -31.88 1.13 4.77
N ASN A 133 -30.83 1.96 4.87
CA ASN A 133 -30.63 3.12 4.01
C ASN A 133 -30.27 2.73 2.56
N TRP A 134 -29.81 1.50 2.31
CA TRP A 134 -29.45 1.01 0.98
C TRP A 134 -30.55 0.13 0.38
N PRO A 135 -30.61 0.02 -0.96
CA PRO A 135 -31.55 -0.84 -1.68
C PRO A 135 -31.15 -2.33 -1.64
N ILE A 136 -30.73 -2.85 -0.48
CA ILE A 136 -30.37 -4.26 -0.26
C ILE A 136 -31.21 -4.87 0.87
N ASP A 137 -31.16 -6.19 1.01
CA ASP A 137 -31.80 -6.90 2.14
C ASP A 137 -30.96 -6.69 3.42
N PRO A 138 -31.48 -5.97 4.44
CA PRO A 138 -30.74 -5.72 5.68
C PRO A 138 -30.61 -6.97 6.57
N THR A 139 -31.27 -8.08 6.23
CA THR A 139 -31.18 -9.35 6.97
C THR A 139 -30.00 -10.23 6.54
N LEU A 140 -29.29 -9.83 5.47
CA LEU A 140 -28.10 -10.53 4.98
C LEU A 140 -27.07 -10.77 6.10
N LYS A 141 -26.38 -11.91 5.99
CA LYS A 141 -25.39 -12.34 6.97
C LYS A 141 -24.23 -11.33 7.01
N ILE A 142 -23.87 -10.90 8.21
CA ILE A 142 -22.74 -9.99 8.45
C ILE A 142 -21.55 -10.83 8.88
N ASN A 143 -20.48 -10.80 8.11
CA ASN A 143 -19.22 -11.45 8.44
C ASN A 143 -18.13 -10.41 8.67
N ASN A 144 -17.28 -10.64 9.67
CA ASN A 144 -16.09 -9.82 9.85
C ASN A 144 -15.08 -10.19 8.77
N VAL A 145 -14.58 -9.18 8.07
CA VAL A 145 -13.43 -9.32 7.18
C VAL A 145 -12.18 -8.98 8.00
N SER A 146 -11.12 -9.77 7.87
CA SER A 146 -9.82 -9.41 8.44
C SER A 146 -9.42 -8.04 7.92
N PRO A 147 -8.93 -7.12 8.77
CA PRO A 147 -8.52 -5.80 8.30
C PRO A 147 -7.50 -5.95 7.17
N VAL A 148 -7.83 -5.41 5.99
CA VAL A 148 -6.82 -5.14 4.96
C VAL A 148 -5.91 -4.09 5.59
N GLN A 149 -4.63 -4.43 5.76
CA GLN A 149 -3.65 -3.53 6.38
C GLN A 149 -3.38 -2.36 5.44
N SER A 150 -4.25 -1.36 5.47
CA SER A 150 -3.96 -0.07 4.87
C SER A 150 -3.13 0.72 5.88
N PHE A 151 -1.90 1.05 5.51
CA PHE A 151 -0.83 1.43 6.45
C PHE A 151 -1.05 2.76 7.20
N ASN A 152 -2.05 3.57 6.82
CA ASN A 152 -2.12 4.96 7.30
C ASN A 152 -3.42 5.37 8.01
N HIS A 153 -4.56 4.66 7.86
CA HIS A 153 -5.82 5.07 8.50
C HIS A 153 -6.72 3.90 8.95
N PRO A 154 -7.38 3.99 10.13
CA PRO A 154 -8.24 2.93 10.62
C PRO A 154 -9.50 2.81 9.74
N LYS A 155 -9.66 1.66 9.10
CA LYS A 155 -10.81 1.30 8.26
C LYS A 155 -11.41 -0.02 8.72
N ASN A 156 -12.72 -0.04 8.87
CA ASN A 156 -13.47 -1.24 9.25
C ASN A 156 -14.24 -1.70 8.02
N VAL A 157 -14.13 -2.99 7.71
CA VAL A 157 -14.85 -3.61 6.60
C VAL A 157 -15.63 -4.81 7.12
N TRP A 158 -16.90 -4.91 6.71
CA TRP A 158 -17.76 -6.05 6.96
C TRP A 158 -18.31 -6.57 5.63
N ALA A 159 -18.27 -7.88 5.43
CA ALA A 159 -18.95 -8.51 4.31
C ALA A 159 -20.44 -8.68 4.66
N ILE A 160 -21.32 -8.24 3.76
CA ILE A 160 -22.77 -8.27 3.90
C ILE A 160 -23.30 -9.20 2.81
N GLY A 161 -23.70 -10.41 3.20
CA GLY A 161 -23.98 -11.49 2.25
C GLY A 161 -22.70 -11.94 1.53
N GLU A 162 -22.81 -12.19 0.23
CA GLU A 162 -21.69 -12.66 -0.60
C GLU A 162 -21.12 -11.55 -1.50
N GLU A 163 -21.90 -10.50 -1.80
CA GLU A 163 -21.55 -9.53 -2.84
C GLU A 163 -21.20 -8.13 -2.31
N TYR A 164 -21.50 -7.81 -1.05
CA TYR A 164 -21.42 -6.44 -0.56
C TYR A 164 -20.43 -6.28 0.58
N PHE A 165 -19.82 -5.10 0.64
CA PHE A 165 -18.87 -4.72 1.67
C PHE A 165 -19.27 -3.39 2.27
N LEU A 166 -19.57 -3.37 3.57
CA LEU A 166 -19.79 -2.14 4.32
C LEU A 166 -18.45 -1.63 4.81
N HIS A 167 -18.10 -0.42 4.42
CA HIS A 167 -16.87 0.25 4.79
C HIS A 167 -17.20 1.40 5.74
N GLN A 168 -16.44 1.47 6.83
CA GLN A 168 -16.42 2.62 7.72
C GLN A 168 -14.99 3.17 7.73
N THR A 169 -14.83 4.49 7.67
CA THR A 169 -13.52 5.15 7.76
C THR A 169 -13.66 6.58 8.28
N THR A 170 -12.63 7.08 8.96
CA THR A 170 -12.49 8.51 9.29
C THR A 170 -11.64 9.27 8.26
N ASP A 171 -10.93 8.55 7.38
CA ASP A 171 -10.16 9.15 6.29
C ASP A 171 -11.07 9.54 5.13
N ARG A 172 -11.66 10.72 5.27
CA ARG A 172 -12.52 11.32 4.26
C ARG A 172 -11.80 11.61 2.96
N SER A 173 -10.57 12.10 3.03
CA SER A 173 -9.82 12.48 1.84
C SER A 173 -9.45 11.26 1.01
N GLY A 174 -8.90 10.21 1.65
CA GLY A 174 -8.54 8.97 0.96
C GLY A 174 -9.76 8.23 0.42
N GLU A 175 -10.89 8.22 1.12
CA GLU A 175 -12.09 7.54 0.59
C GLU A 175 -12.72 8.28 -0.58
N LEU A 176 -12.75 9.62 -0.58
CA LEU A 176 -13.19 10.39 -1.75
C LEU A 176 -12.25 10.21 -2.96
N LYS A 177 -10.93 10.14 -2.70
CA LYS A 177 -9.95 9.77 -3.73
C LYS A 177 -10.24 8.38 -4.31
N ASN A 178 -10.56 7.39 -3.47
CA ASN A 178 -10.92 6.04 -3.91
C ASN A 178 -12.21 6.02 -4.74
N ILE A 179 -13.21 6.84 -4.41
CA ILE A 179 -14.44 6.97 -5.19
C ILE A 179 -14.14 7.56 -6.57
N ALA A 180 -13.41 8.68 -6.63
CA ALA A 180 -13.02 9.31 -7.89
C ALA A 180 -12.22 8.36 -8.78
N LEU A 181 -11.33 7.57 -8.19
CA LEU A 181 -10.60 6.52 -8.90
C LEU A 181 -11.54 5.43 -9.43
N ALA A 182 -12.44 4.91 -8.60
CA ALA A 182 -13.41 3.91 -9.03
C ALA A 182 -14.32 4.40 -10.18
N GLU A 183 -14.70 5.69 -10.19
CA GLU A 183 -15.46 6.30 -11.28
C GLU A 183 -14.63 6.38 -12.58
N ALA A 184 -13.35 6.75 -12.47
CA ALA A 184 -12.46 6.79 -13.63
C ALA A 184 -12.20 5.39 -14.22
N LEU A 185 -12.05 4.37 -13.35
CA LEU A 185 -11.93 2.97 -13.77
C LEU A 185 -13.18 2.50 -14.51
N GLN A 186 -14.38 2.83 -14.01
CA GLN A 186 -15.64 2.49 -14.67
C GLN A 186 -15.73 3.09 -16.07
N LYS A 187 -15.25 4.33 -16.26
CA LYS A 187 -15.18 4.99 -17.58
C LYS A 187 -14.25 4.27 -18.57
N GLN A 188 -13.29 3.49 -18.06
CA GLN A 188 -12.39 2.63 -18.87
C GLN A 188 -12.91 1.19 -19.01
N ASN A 189 -14.18 0.96 -18.68
CA ASN A 189 -14.86 -0.34 -18.70
C ASN A 189 -14.27 -1.37 -17.73
N PHE A 190 -13.61 -0.93 -16.66
CA PHE A 190 -13.29 -1.82 -15.55
C PHE A 190 -14.46 -1.90 -14.58
N ALA A 191 -14.70 -3.09 -14.06
CA ALA A 191 -15.44 -3.24 -12.83
C ALA A 191 -14.66 -2.56 -11.70
N SER A 192 -15.36 -1.75 -10.92
CA SER A 192 -14.79 -0.98 -9.83
C SER A 192 -15.72 -1.01 -8.63
N SER A 193 -15.14 -0.86 -7.44
CA SER A 193 -15.89 -0.91 -6.18
C SER A 193 -16.51 0.45 -5.86
N LEU A 194 -17.39 0.92 -6.75
CA LEU A 194 -18.16 2.15 -6.56
C LEU A 194 -19.13 2.00 -5.37
N PRO A 195 -19.34 3.08 -4.60
CA PRO A 195 -20.39 3.08 -3.59
C PRO A 195 -21.76 2.85 -4.22
N ILE A 196 -22.54 1.98 -3.60
CA ILE A 196 -23.95 1.82 -3.89
C ILE A 196 -24.66 3.03 -3.30
N PRO A 197 -25.40 3.82 -4.11
CA PRO A 197 -26.17 4.93 -3.57
C PRO A 197 -27.21 4.44 -2.57
N THR A 198 -27.39 5.21 -1.51
CA THR A 198 -28.53 5.06 -0.59
C THR A 198 -29.85 5.31 -1.33
N ARG A 199 -30.98 4.97 -0.71
CA ARG A 199 -32.33 5.17 -1.27
C ARG A 199 -32.65 6.63 -1.58
N ASN A 200 -31.99 7.58 -0.93
CA ASN A 200 -32.10 9.02 -1.18
C ASN A 200 -30.99 9.56 -2.13
N GLY A 201 -30.19 8.68 -2.74
CA GLY A 201 -29.20 9.04 -3.77
C GLY A 201 -27.84 9.52 -3.25
N GLN A 202 -27.56 9.41 -1.95
CA GLN A 202 -26.26 9.75 -1.37
C GLN A 202 -25.26 8.60 -1.56
N LEU A 203 -23.99 8.92 -1.87
CA LEU A 203 -22.95 7.89 -2.06
C LEU A 203 -22.43 7.31 -0.74
N PHE A 204 -22.63 8.03 0.36
CA PHE A 204 -22.20 7.66 1.70
C PHE A 204 -23.12 8.32 2.73
N ILE A 205 -23.12 7.78 3.94
CA ILE A 205 -23.69 8.41 5.13
C ILE A 205 -22.52 9.00 5.92
N GLU A 206 -22.63 10.28 6.26
CA GLU A 206 -21.59 11.02 6.98
C GLU A 206 -22.10 11.40 8.37
N ASN A 207 -21.49 10.82 9.39
CA ASN A 207 -21.66 11.17 10.81
C ASN A 207 -20.25 11.45 11.40
N ASP A 208 -19.89 10.84 12.54
CA ASP A 208 -18.52 10.85 13.10
C ASP A 208 -17.51 10.05 12.25
N SER A 209 -18.01 9.29 11.27
CA SER A 209 -17.23 8.56 10.27
C SER A 209 -18.03 8.47 8.97
N LEU A 210 -17.33 8.20 7.87
CA LEU A 210 -17.94 7.89 6.58
C LEU A 210 -18.32 6.43 6.53
N ILE A 211 -19.58 6.17 6.22
CA ILE A 211 -20.12 4.83 6.06
C ILE A 211 -20.63 4.70 4.62
N LEU A 212 -20.12 3.71 3.92
CA LEU A 212 -20.44 3.45 2.51
C LEU A 212 -20.58 1.96 2.29
N LEU A 213 -21.56 1.59 1.47
CA LEU A 213 -21.75 0.22 1.02
C LEU A 213 -21.19 0.11 -0.40
N LYS A 214 -20.36 -0.90 -0.65
CA LYS A 214 -19.77 -1.17 -1.95
C LYS A 214 -20.15 -2.56 -2.43
N LYS A 215 -20.23 -2.75 -3.75
CA LYS A 215 -20.25 -4.08 -4.33
C LYS A 215 -18.81 -4.59 -4.51
N GLY A 216 -18.59 -5.88 -4.30
CA GLY A 216 -17.37 -6.56 -4.68
C GLY A 216 -17.13 -6.48 -6.19
N ILE A 217 -15.88 -6.64 -6.59
CA ILE A 217 -15.50 -6.73 -8.01
C ILE A 217 -15.46 -8.22 -8.36
N ASP A 218 -16.23 -8.61 -9.37
CA ASP A 218 -16.25 -9.99 -9.85
C ASP A 218 -14.91 -10.36 -10.52
N GLY A 219 -14.55 -11.63 -10.44
CA GLY A 219 -13.34 -12.18 -11.05
C GLY A 219 -12.28 -12.61 -10.03
N THR A 220 -11.27 -13.29 -10.54
CA THR A 220 -10.16 -13.82 -9.74
C THR A 220 -8.84 -13.51 -10.40
N ALA A 221 -7.79 -13.30 -9.61
CA ALA A 221 -6.44 -13.25 -10.16
C ALA A 221 -6.07 -14.61 -10.78
N LEU A 222 -5.29 -14.58 -11.86
CA LEU A 222 -4.80 -15.80 -12.49
C LEU A 222 -3.76 -16.48 -11.59
N SER A 223 -3.77 -17.82 -11.56
CA SER A 223 -2.67 -18.56 -10.97
C SER A 223 -1.45 -18.51 -11.88
N LEU A 224 -0.25 -18.73 -11.32
CA LEU A 224 0.97 -18.83 -12.13
C LEU A 224 0.85 -19.93 -13.20
N THR A 225 0.20 -21.05 -12.89
CA THR A 225 -0.05 -22.14 -13.83
C THR A 225 -0.88 -21.69 -15.03
N ASP A 226 -1.88 -20.83 -14.82
CA ASP A 226 -2.70 -20.27 -15.91
C ASP A 226 -1.88 -19.30 -16.77
N ILE A 227 -1.05 -18.47 -16.13
CA ILE A 227 -0.17 -17.52 -16.81
C ILE A 227 0.88 -18.24 -17.66
N LEU A 228 1.36 -19.41 -17.24
CA LEU A 228 2.34 -20.23 -17.97
C LEU A 228 1.69 -21.27 -18.91
N SER A 229 0.37 -21.24 -19.05
CA SER A 229 -0.34 -22.18 -19.92
C SER A 229 -0.16 -21.87 -21.41
N SER A 230 -0.77 -22.67 -22.29
CA SER A 230 -0.83 -22.39 -23.73
C SER A 230 -1.49 -21.04 -24.08
N ARG A 231 -2.17 -20.41 -23.13
CA ARG A 231 -2.79 -19.08 -23.26
C ARG A 231 -1.91 -17.95 -22.75
N SER A 232 -0.67 -18.23 -22.33
CA SER A 232 0.25 -17.28 -21.71
C SER A 232 0.33 -15.93 -22.43
N LYS A 233 0.56 -15.96 -23.76
CA LYS A 233 0.62 -14.74 -24.58
C LYS A 233 -0.66 -13.91 -24.51
N ARG A 234 -1.83 -14.55 -24.49
CA ARG A 234 -3.14 -13.86 -24.43
C ARG A 234 -3.31 -13.16 -23.08
N TYR A 235 -3.02 -13.84 -21.97
CA TYR A 235 -3.11 -13.24 -20.65
C TYR A 235 -2.07 -12.13 -20.44
N ALA A 236 -0.84 -12.34 -20.91
CA ALA A 236 0.22 -11.32 -20.89
C ALA A 236 -0.19 -10.06 -21.68
N LEU A 237 -0.73 -10.22 -22.89
CA LEU A 237 -1.31 -9.09 -23.66
C LEU A 237 -2.42 -8.38 -22.87
N ALA A 238 -3.34 -9.14 -22.26
CA ALA A 238 -4.45 -8.59 -21.49
C ALA A 238 -3.99 -7.77 -20.28
N TYR A 239 -2.94 -8.21 -19.56
CA TYR A 239 -2.31 -7.43 -18.49
C TYR A 239 -1.81 -6.07 -19.02
N GLY A 240 -1.05 -6.08 -20.11
CA GLY A 240 -0.52 -4.87 -20.73
C GLY A 240 -1.60 -3.88 -21.14
N GLN A 241 -2.63 -4.37 -21.85
CA GLN A 241 -3.77 -3.56 -22.28
C GLN A 241 -4.54 -2.98 -21.09
N ALA A 242 -4.71 -3.77 -20.03
CA ALA A 242 -5.41 -3.31 -18.84
C ALA A 242 -4.63 -2.22 -18.10
N ILE A 243 -3.31 -2.37 -17.95
CA ILE A 243 -2.46 -1.36 -17.30
C ILE A 243 -2.46 -0.05 -18.11
N ALA A 244 -2.42 -0.13 -19.44
CA ALA A 244 -2.53 1.05 -20.30
C ALA A 244 -3.87 1.77 -20.14
N ARG A 245 -4.99 1.04 -20.10
CA ARG A 245 -6.31 1.61 -19.81
C ARG A 245 -6.42 2.19 -18.40
N LEU A 246 -5.81 1.54 -17.41
CA LEU A 246 -5.68 2.08 -16.05
C LEU A 246 -4.95 3.42 -16.06
N HIS A 247 -3.86 3.53 -16.81
CA HIS A 247 -3.15 4.80 -16.99
C HIS A 247 -4.01 5.88 -17.65
N GLN A 248 -4.90 5.54 -18.58
CA GLN A 248 -5.87 6.50 -19.13
C GLN A 248 -6.88 6.97 -18.06
N ALA A 249 -7.32 6.08 -17.17
CA ALA A 249 -8.15 6.48 -16.02
C ALA A 249 -7.40 7.47 -15.11
N PHE A 250 -6.13 7.21 -14.83
CA PHE A 250 -5.30 8.11 -14.02
C PHE A 250 -5.06 9.46 -14.68
N LEU A 251 -4.81 9.51 -15.99
CA LEU A 251 -4.65 10.78 -16.72
C LEU A 251 -5.92 11.65 -16.64
N ALA A 252 -7.11 11.05 -16.66
CA ALA A 252 -8.37 11.78 -16.47
C ALA A 252 -8.51 12.41 -15.07
N LEU A 253 -7.76 11.89 -14.09
CA LEU A 253 -7.76 12.34 -12.69
C LEU A 253 -6.55 13.20 -12.31
N ASP A 254 -5.58 13.40 -13.20
CA ASP A 254 -4.27 13.98 -12.86
C ASP A 254 -4.35 15.41 -12.28
N THR A 255 -5.43 16.12 -12.58
CA THR A 255 -5.74 17.47 -12.06
C THR A 255 -6.67 17.47 -10.84
N GLN A 256 -7.29 16.32 -10.53
CA GLN A 256 -8.32 16.16 -9.50
C GLN A 256 -7.79 15.48 -8.24
N ILE A 257 -6.77 14.63 -8.40
CA ILE A 257 -6.22 13.82 -7.32
C ILE A 257 -4.77 14.23 -7.03
N LEU A 258 -4.51 14.58 -5.77
CA LEU A 258 -3.15 14.72 -5.27
C LEU A 258 -2.53 13.34 -5.05
N CYS A 259 -1.40 13.10 -5.69
CA CYS A 259 -0.53 11.95 -5.48
C CYS A 259 0.88 12.45 -5.23
N ASP A 260 1.58 11.78 -4.33
CA ASP A 260 2.98 12.09 -4.05
C ASP A 260 3.81 11.86 -5.31
N SER A 261 4.73 12.78 -5.59
CA SER A 261 5.74 12.58 -6.63
C SER A 261 6.97 11.91 -6.05
N SER A 262 7.44 10.84 -6.68
CA SER A 262 8.70 10.21 -6.29
C SER A 262 9.76 10.43 -7.38
N ASP A 263 11.01 10.61 -6.96
CA ASP A 263 12.15 10.65 -7.87
C ASP A 263 12.82 9.27 -7.85
N LEU A 264 12.45 8.44 -8.83
CA LEU A 264 12.97 7.08 -8.99
C LEU A 264 14.50 7.05 -9.09
N PHE A 265 15.10 7.99 -9.82
CA PHE A 265 16.55 8.01 -9.99
C PHE A 265 17.25 8.38 -8.68
N SER A 266 16.74 9.37 -7.96
CA SER A 266 17.25 9.72 -6.63
C SER A 266 17.13 8.54 -5.67
N LEU A 267 15.99 7.84 -5.64
CA LEU A 267 15.78 6.63 -4.84
C LEU A 267 16.83 5.54 -5.16
N LEU A 268 17.10 5.29 -6.44
CA LEU A 268 18.11 4.32 -6.86
C LEU A 268 19.52 4.75 -6.45
N LYS A 269 19.89 6.00 -6.75
CA LYS A 269 21.24 6.55 -6.52
C LYS A 269 21.59 6.62 -5.03
N THR A 270 20.64 7.05 -4.21
CA THR A 270 20.88 7.34 -2.79
C THR A 270 20.66 6.15 -1.87
N TRP A 271 19.80 5.21 -2.26
CA TRP A 271 19.43 4.08 -1.42
C TRP A 271 19.65 2.74 -2.12
N ALA A 272 18.90 2.41 -3.18
CA ALA A 272 18.86 1.03 -3.66
C ALA A 272 20.22 0.53 -4.21
N VAL A 273 20.87 1.27 -5.10
CA VAL A 273 22.14 0.84 -5.72
C VAL A 273 23.25 0.65 -4.68
N PRO A 274 23.51 1.58 -3.74
CA PRO A 274 24.49 1.36 -2.68
C PRO A 274 24.23 0.09 -1.83
N HIS A 275 22.98 -0.18 -1.46
CA HIS A 275 22.61 -1.36 -0.66
C HIS A 275 22.82 -2.64 -1.46
N VAL A 276 22.33 -2.69 -2.69
CA VAL A 276 22.47 -3.88 -3.54
C VAL A 276 23.93 -4.14 -3.93
N LYS A 277 24.75 -3.11 -4.15
CA LYS A 277 26.19 -3.27 -4.42
C LYS A 277 26.91 -3.95 -3.26
N LYS A 278 26.55 -3.62 -2.02
CA LYS A 278 27.06 -4.30 -0.81
C LYS A 278 26.59 -5.76 -0.74
N GLN A 279 25.31 -6.02 -1.01
CA GLN A 279 24.78 -7.39 -1.05
C GLN A 279 25.46 -8.25 -2.12
N ALA A 280 25.72 -7.68 -3.30
CA ALA A 280 26.38 -8.39 -4.39
C ALA A 280 27.77 -8.91 -3.97
N GLN A 281 28.52 -8.10 -3.21
CA GLN A 281 29.80 -8.51 -2.63
C GLN A 281 29.61 -9.53 -1.50
N GLN A 282 28.68 -9.28 -0.57
CA GLN A 282 28.44 -10.14 0.58
C GLN A 282 28.04 -11.57 0.18
N TRP A 283 27.22 -11.70 -0.86
CA TRP A 283 26.66 -12.98 -1.32
C TRP A 283 27.36 -13.52 -2.57
N ASN A 284 28.44 -12.87 -3.03
CA ASN A 284 29.18 -13.23 -4.24
C ASN A 284 28.26 -13.45 -5.45
N LEU A 285 27.35 -12.50 -5.68
CA LEU A 285 26.41 -12.56 -6.80
C LEU A 285 27.19 -12.44 -8.11
N ALA A 286 26.77 -13.19 -9.14
CA ALA A 286 27.37 -13.15 -10.47
C ALA A 286 26.95 -11.88 -11.24
N ILE A 287 27.29 -10.70 -10.72
CA ILE A 287 26.98 -9.41 -11.34
C ILE A 287 28.29 -8.78 -11.84
N PRO A 288 28.36 -8.25 -13.07
CA PRO A 288 29.56 -7.56 -13.56
C PRO A 288 29.98 -6.42 -12.63
N ASN A 289 31.28 -6.30 -12.37
CA ASN A 289 31.81 -5.32 -11.40
C ASN A 289 31.50 -3.86 -11.77
N ASP A 290 31.39 -3.58 -13.06
CA ASP A 290 31.09 -2.26 -13.63
C ASP A 290 29.59 -1.98 -13.77
N PHE A 291 28.72 -2.98 -13.53
CA PHE A 291 27.27 -2.86 -13.72
C PHE A 291 26.67 -1.67 -12.98
N PHE A 292 26.89 -1.55 -11.67
CA PHE A 292 26.25 -0.52 -10.84
C PHE A 292 26.69 0.91 -11.22
N ASP A 293 27.97 1.06 -11.57
CA ASP A 293 28.54 2.37 -11.89
C ASP A 293 28.08 2.81 -13.28
N ASN A 294 28.06 1.90 -14.27
CA ASN A 294 27.52 2.17 -15.60
C ASN A 294 26.00 2.39 -15.56
N TYR A 295 25.27 1.61 -14.76
CA TYR A 295 23.80 1.67 -14.66
C TYR A 295 23.30 3.06 -14.30
N LEU A 296 23.89 3.69 -13.26
CA LEU A 296 23.48 5.04 -12.85
C LEU A 296 23.81 6.09 -13.92
N VAL A 297 24.99 5.99 -14.55
CA VAL A 297 25.41 6.92 -15.62
C VAL A 297 24.50 6.82 -16.83
N GLU A 298 24.14 5.61 -17.24
CA GLU A 298 23.24 5.38 -18.37
C GLU A 298 21.82 5.84 -18.05
N PHE A 299 21.29 5.51 -16.86
CA PHE A 299 19.91 5.84 -16.50
C PHE A 299 19.71 7.36 -16.31
N GLU A 300 20.74 8.08 -15.84
CA GLU A 300 20.72 9.54 -15.70
C GLU A 300 20.46 10.26 -17.05
N GLN A 301 20.90 9.67 -18.17
CA GLN A 301 20.71 10.26 -19.51
C GLN A 301 19.25 10.36 -19.94
N PHE A 302 18.35 9.64 -19.28
CA PHE A 302 16.91 9.63 -19.56
C PHE A 302 16.10 10.51 -18.61
N GLN A 303 16.74 11.15 -17.61
CA GLN A 303 16.05 12.11 -16.75
C GLN A 303 15.40 13.23 -17.58
N GLY A 304 14.14 13.53 -17.25
CA GLY A 304 13.33 14.53 -17.95
C GLY A 304 12.88 14.14 -19.37
N LYS A 305 13.24 12.96 -19.88
CA LYS A 305 12.82 12.46 -21.20
C LYS A 305 11.68 11.44 -21.13
N LEU A 306 11.41 10.91 -19.95
CA LEU A 306 10.41 9.87 -19.72
C LEU A 306 9.07 10.49 -19.29
N PRO A 307 7.93 10.02 -19.84
CA PRO A 307 6.62 10.46 -19.38
C PRO A 307 6.38 10.14 -17.90
N ILE A 308 6.04 11.15 -17.11
CA ILE A 308 5.67 11.04 -15.70
C ILE A 308 4.17 11.28 -15.57
N GLN A 309 3.50 10.40 -14.83
CA GLN A 309 2.06 10.46 -14.55
C GLN A 309 1.76 9.66 -13.28
N ILE A 310 0.51 9.67 -12.84
CA ILE A 310 0.08 8.74 -11.79
C ILE A 310 0.20 7.30 -12.32
N ILE A 311 0.83 6.45 -11.51
CA ILE A 311 0.98 5.01 -11.69
C ILE A 311 0.43 4.29 -10.45
N HIS A 312 0.11 3.01 -10.59
CA HIS A 312 -0.32 2.16 -9.49
C HIS A 312 0.85 1.78 -8.56
N ARG A 313 2.08 1.68 -9.11
CA ARG A 313 3.34 1.35 -8.41
C ARG A 313 3.46 -0.09 -7.89
N ASP A 314 2.34 -0.76 -7.65
CA ASP A 314 2.29 -2.19 -7.30
C ASP A 314 1.20 -2.95 -8.09
N PRO A 315 1.20 -2.90 -9.44
CA PRO A 315 0.30 -3.72 -10.25
C PRO A 315 0.78 -5.19 -10.26
N ASN A 316 0.93 -5.78 -9.07
CA ASN A 316 1.20 -7.21 -8.92
C ASN A 316 0.10 -7.99 -9.65
N PHE A 317 0.46 -9.05 -10.37
CA PHE A 317 -0.52 -9.83 -11.11
C PHE A 317 -1.62 -10.43 -10.21
N SER A 318 -1.37 -10.62 -8.90
CA SER A 318 -2.39 -11.02 -7.92
C SER A 318 -3.45 -9.95 -7.64
N ASN A 319 -3.15 -8.69 -7.98
CA ASN A 319 -4.03 -7.54 -7.78
C ASN A 319 -4.87 -7.21 -9.03
N ILE A 320 -4.79 -8.04 -10.07
CA ILE A 320 -5.48 -7.84 -11.34
C ILE A 320 -6.46 -8.99 -11.55
N LEU A 321 -7.75 -8.67 -11.54
CA LEU A 321 -8.84 -9.64 -11.55
C LEU A 321 -9.26 -9.97 -12.97
N PHE A 322 -9.39 -11.25 -13.29
CA PHE A 322 -9.87 -11.75 -14.57
C PHE A 322 -11.31 -12.26 -14.46
N LEU A 323 -12.10 -11.99 -15.51
CA LEU A 323 -13.41 -12.58 -15.75
C LEU A 323 -13.49 -13.03 -17.21
N GLU A 324 -13.79 -14.30 -17.43
CA GLU A 324 -13.97 -14.90 -18.78
C GLU A 324 -12.80 -14.58 -19.74
N GLU A 325 -11.56 -14.67 -19.25
CA GLU A 325 -10.29 -14.40 -19.96
C GLU A 325 -9.93 -12.92 -20.20
N SER A 326 -10.74 -11.98 -19.73
CA SER A 326 -10.44 -10.54 -19.80
C SER A 326 -10.12 -9.97 -18.42
N VAL A 327 -9.28 -8.94 -18.36
CA VAL A 327 -9.09 -8.19 -17.11
C VAL A 327 -10.36 -7.39 -16.83
N ASN A 328 -10.99 -7.70 -15.70
CA ASN A 328 -12.21 -7.07 -15.23
C ASN A 328 -11.94 -5.89 -14.29
N GLY A 329 -10.90 -5.97 -13.45
CA GLY A 329 -10.62 -4.90 -12.50
C GLY A 329 -9.28 -5.01 -11.79
N PHE A 330 -9.00 -4.00 -10.98
CA PHE A 330 -7.79 -3.88 -10.17
C PHE A 330 -8.18 -3.74 -8.69
N ILE A 331 -7.33 -4.25 -7.81
CA ILE A 331 -7.44 -4.07 -6.36
C ILE A 331 -6.17 -3.40 -5.82
N ASP A 332 -6.30 -2.78 -4.65
CA ASP A 332 -5.20 -2.19 -3.87
C ASP A 332 -4.43 -1.04 -4.56
N PHE A 333 -4.88 0.20 -4.35
CA PHE A 333 -4.25 1.39 -4.93
C PHE A 333 -3.40 2.18 -3.92
N ASP A 334 -3.08 1.59 -2.77
CA ASP A 334 -2.53 2.31 -1.61
C ASP A 334 -1.14 2.92 -1.89
N LEU A 335 -0.40 2.37 -2.85
CA LEU A 335 0.95 2.81 -3.23
C LEU A 335 1.00 3.76 -4.44
N SER A 336 -0.15 4.19 -4.96
CA SER A 336 -0.21 5.01 -6.17
C SER A 336 0.55 6.34 -6.02
N GLU A 337 1.39 6.68 -7.00
CA GLU A 337 2.26 7.85 -6.98
C GLU A 337 2.46 8.45 -8.39
N LYS A 338 2.98 9.67 -8.50
CA LYS A 338 3.45 10.23 -9.77
C LYS A 338 4.89 9.78 -10.04
N ASN A 339 5.09 9.00 -11.09
CA ASN A 339 6.40 8.46 -11.50
C ASN A 339 6.39 8.09 -13.00
N ILE A 340 7.48 7.51 -13.50
CA ILE A 340 7.60 7.06 -14.89
C ILE A 340 6.57 5.97 -15.20
N ARG A 341 5.74 6.18 -16.24
CA ARG A 341 4.63 5.24 -16.54
C ARG A 341 5.08 3.84 -16.91
N LEU A 342 6.30 3.71 -17.45
CA LEU A 342 6.85 2.41 -17.84
C LEU A 342 7.08 1.47 -16.64
N PHE A 343 7.08 2.01 -15.42
CA PHE A 343 7.26 1.24 -14.20
C PHE A 343 6.20 0.13 -14.06
N ASP A 344 4.92 0.46 -14.20
CA ASP A 344 3.81 -0.47 -13.96
C ASP A 344 3.81 -1.73 -14.84
N PRO A 345 3.90 -1.65 -16.20
CA PRO A 345 3.95 -2.87 -17.02
C PRO A 345 5.22 -3.69 -16.76
N CYS A 346 6.36 -3.05 -16.48
CA CYS A 346 7.57 -3.76 -16.09
C CYS A 346 7.41 -4.45 -14.73
N TYR A 347 6.77 -3.77 -13.78
CA TYR A 347 6.53 -4.26 -12.43
C TYR A 347 5.61 -5.48 -12.45
N CYS A 348 4.52 -5.41 -13.23
CA CYS A 348 3.62 -6.54 -13.44
C CYS A 348 4.39 -7.76 -13.96
N ALA A 349 5.22 -7.59 -14.99
CA ALA A 349 6.06 -8.68 -15.51
C ALA A 349 7.02 -9.22 -14.44
N THR A 350 7.73 -8.37 -13.69
CA THR A 350 8.65 -8.81 -12.62
C THR A 350 7.92 -9.48 -11.45
N SER A 351 6.67 -9.09 -11.17
CA SER A 351 5.85 -9.73 -10.13
C SER A 351 5.51 -11.17 -10.49
N ILE A 352 5.30 -11.47 -11.78
CA ILE A 352 5.12 -12.84 -12.27
C ILE A 352 6.43 -13.63 -12.12
N LEU A 353 7.57 -13.04 -12.49
CA LEU A 353 8.89 -13.67 -12.29
C LEU A 353 9.14 -14.01 -10.82
N SER A 354 8.66 -13.20 -9.88
CA SER A 354 8.85 -13.43 -8.44
C SER A 354 8.22 -14.74 -7.94
N GLN A 355 7.22 -15.27 -8.65
CA GLN A 355 6.55 -16.52 -8.31
C GLN A 355 7.08 -17.72 -9.11
N MET A 356 7.94 -17.48 -10.11
CA MET A 356 8.56 -18.54 -10.91
C MET A 356 9.73 -19.20 -10.17
N THR A 357 9.96 -20.48 -10.47
CA THR A 357 11.20 -21.15 -10.09
C THR A 357 12.31 -20.86 -11.12
N PRO A 358 13.60 -21.00 -10.76
CA PRO A 358 14.69 -20.78 -11.71
C PRO A 358 14.59 -21.58 -13.01
N SER A 359 14.00 -22.78 -12.99
CA SER A 359 13.77 -23.59 -14.19
C SER A 359 12.68 -23.04 -15.13
N GLN A 360 11.91 -22.05 -14.68
CA GLN A 360 10.85 -21.40 -15.45
C GLN A 360 11.27 -20.00 -15.95
N TYR A 361 12.43 -19.50 -15.56
CA TYR A 361 12.86 -18.13 -15.88
C TYR A 361 12.99 -17.88 -17.39
N ASP A 362 13.30 -18.92 -18.18
CA ASP A 362 13.42 -18.80 -19.64
C ASP A 362 12.08 -18.48 -20.34
N GLU A 363 10.94 -18.68 -19.67
CA GLU A 363 9.62 -18.30 -20.18
C GLU A 363 9.34 -16.80 -20.01
N TRP A 364 9.97 -16.16 -19.02
CA TRP A 364 9.67 -14.78 -18.60
C TRP A 364 9.89 -13.71 -19.69
N PRO A 365 10.96 -13.75 -20.52
CA PRO A 365 11.15 -12.75 -21.58
C PRO A 365 9.97 -12.69 -22.55
N SER A 366 9.34 -13.83 -22.84
CA SER A 366 8.15 -13.87 -23.72
C SER A 366 6.92 -13.21 -23.08
N ILE A 367 6.77 -13.33 -21.77
CA ILE A 367 5.71 -12.70 -20.98
C ILE A 367 5.94 -11.19 -20.91
N LEU A 368 7.17 -10.75 -20.62
CA LEU A 368 7.54 -9.33 -20.66
C LEU A 368 7.22 -8.73 -22.03
N ALA A 369 7.63 -9.38 -23.11
CA ALA A 369 7.38 -8.93 -24.48
C ALA A 369 5.87 -8.78 -24.77
N ALA A 370 5.07 -9.78 -24.38
CA ALA A 370 3.62 -9.76 -24.59
C ALA A 370 2.90 -8.71 -23.73
N ILE A 371 3.32 -8.49 -22.47
CA ILE A 371 2.79 -7.40 -21.63
C ILE A 371 3.10 -6.04 -22.27
N LEU A 372 4.35 -5.81 -22.67
CA LEU A 372 4.75 -4.55 -23.27
C LEU A 372 4.07 -4.33 -24.63
N GLN A 373 3.88 -5.38 -25.43
CA GLN A 373 3.10 -5.32 -26.66
C GLN A 373 1.64 -4.91 -26.37
N GLY A 374 1.00 -5.53 -25.39
CA GLY A 374 -0.37 -5.20 -25.00
C GLY A 374 -0.50 -3.76 -24.52
N TYR A 375 0.49 -3.29 -23.77
CA TYR A 375 0.53 -1.92 -23.28
C TYR A 375 0.74 -0.90 -24.42
N ASP A 376 1.68 -1.17 -25.35
CA ASP A 376 2.00 -0.28 -26.49
C ASP A 376 0.83 -0.13 -27.48
N LEU A 377 0.00 -1.17 -27.64
CA LEU A 377 -1.21 -1.14 -28.48
C LEU A 377 -2.23 -0.10 -27.99
N GLU A 378 -2.37 0.09 -26.68
CA GLU A 378 -3.33 1.00 -26.06
C GLU A 378 -2.70 2.36 -25.71
N SER A 379 -1.40 2.38 -25.40
CA SER A 379 -0.67 3.57 -24.98
C SER A 379 0.77 3.55 -25.50
N PRO A 380 0.99 3.93 -26.78
CA PRO A 380 2.28 3.87 -27.47
C PRO A 380 3.48 4.32 -26.64
N LEU A 381 4.51 3.48 -26.59
CA LEU A 381 5.79 3.76 -25.95
C LEU A 381 6.65 4.65 -26.84
N SER A 382 7.17 5.73 -26.26
CA SER A 382 8.13 6.61 -26.91
C SER A 382 9.47 5.90 -27.14
N GLN A 383 10.28 6.43 -28.05
CA GLN A 383 11.62 5.92 -28.29
C GLN A 383 12.50 5.99 -27.02
N ALA A 384 12.33 7.02 -26.19
CA ALA A 384 13.04 7.15 -24.92
C ALA A 384 12.66 6.03 -23.95
N GLU A 385 11.36 5.69 -23.85
CA GLU A 385 10.87 4.58 -23.03
C GLU A 385 11.43 3.23 -23.51
N LYS A 386 11.41 2.98 -24.83
CA LYS A 386 11.98 1.77 -25.42
C LYS A 386 13.48 1.65 -25.13
N SER A 387 14.23 2.75 -25.25
CA SER A 387 15.67 2.76 -24.98
C SER A 387 16.03 2.57 -23.49
N THR A 388 15.16 2.97 -22.56
CA THR A 388 15.42 2.82 -21.11
C THR A 388 14.81 1.56 -20.49
N GLY A 389 14.08 0.75 -21.24
CA GLY A 389 13.25 -0.33 -20.69
C GLY A 389 14.00 -1.32 -19.80
N PHE A 390 15.22 -1.71 -20.21
CA PHE A 390 16.11 -2.52 -19.38
C PHE A 390 16.42 -1.85 -18.03
N HIS A 391 16.72 -0.55 -18.03
CA HIS A 391 17.02 0.18 -16.79
C HIS A 391 15.83 0.24 -15.84
N VAL A 392 14.60 0.31 -16.35
CA VAL A 392 13.37 0.31 -15.54
C VAL A 392 13.12 -1.07 -14.92
N VAL A 393 13.29 -2.15 -15.68
CA VAL A 393 13.20 -3.52 -15.14
C VAL A 393 14.24 -3.72 -14.02
N CYS A 394 15.49 -3.28 -14.24
CA CYS A 394 16.51 -3.31 -13.21
C CYS A 394 16.16 -2.41 -12.02
N ALA A 395 15.58 -1.23 -12.23
CA ALA A 395 15.19 -0.30 -11.16
C ALA A 395 14.24 -0.97 -10.17
N ILE A 396 13.21 -1.63 -10.69
CA ILE A 396 12.23 -2.39 -9.90
C ILE A 396 12.96 -3.44 -9.08
N GLN A 397 13.81 -4.24 -9.72
CA GLN A 397 14.48 -5.34 -9.03
C GLN A 397 15.50 -4.85 -7.99
N LEU A 398 16.23 -3.75 -8.27
CA LEU A 398 17.14 -3.13 -7.32
C LEU A 398 16.38 -2.65 -6.07
N ILE A 399 15.21 -2.04 -6.25
CA ILE A 399 14.34 -1.59 -5.16
C ILE A 399 13.86 -2.80 -4.34
N CYS A 400 13.40 -3.87 -4.99
CA CYS A 400 12.96 -5.09 -4.29
C CYS A 400 14.10 -5.73 -3.48
N VAL A 401 15.30 -5.88 -4.07
CA VAL A 401 16.47 -6.46 -3.37
C VAL A 401 16.89 -5.61 -2.17
N ALA A 402 16.89 -4.28 -2.30
CA ALA A 402 17.18 -3.38 -1.18
C ALA A 402 16.11 -3.48 -0.08
N TYR A 403 14.83 -3.47 -0.46
CA TYR A 403 13.72 -3.56 0.48
C TYR A 403 13.75 -4.85 1.30
N PHE A 404 13.90 -6.02 0.66
CA PHE A 404 13.86 -7.30 1.37
C PHE A 404 15.08 -7.54 2.25
N GLU A 405 16.22 -6.91 1.99
CA GLU A 405 17.38 -6.93 2.89
C GLU A 405 17.08 -6.26 4.23
N ASP A 406 16.46 -5.07 4.21
CA ASP A 406 16.07 -4.36 5.43
C ASP A 406 15.11 -5.19 6.31
N GLN A 407 14.42 -6.16 5.70
CA GLN A 407 13.48 -7.07 6.35
C GLN A 407 14.05 -8.48 6.60
N GLU A 408 15.26 -8.81 6.12
CA GLU A 408 15.82 -10.19 6.08
C GLU A 408 15.93 -10.81 7.49
N ASN A 409 16.03 -9.98 8.53
CA ASN A 409 16.10 -10.43 9.92
C ASN A 409 14.74 -10.58 10.62
N LYS A 410 13.61 -10.28 9.96
CA LYS A 410 12.29 -10.30 10.59
C LYS A 410 11.73 -11.72 10.75
N ASP A 411 11.82 -12.56 9.72
CA ASP A 411 11.46 -13.97 9.77
C ASP A 411 12.06 -14.79 8.60
N GLU A 412 11.81 -16.09 8.59
CA GLU A 412 12.29 -17.03 7.56
C GLU A 412 11.67 -16.79 6.17
N THR A 413 10.48 -16.20 6.11
CA THR A 413 9.82 -15.84 4.84
C THR A 413 10.58 -14.69 4.17
N PHE A 414 10.92 -13.64 4.93
CA PHE A 414 11.70 -12.51 4.40
C PHE A 414 13.08 -12.92 3.91
N LYS A 415 13.74 -13.89 4.57
CA LYS A 415 15.01 -14.45 4.08
C LYS A 415 14.88 -15.12 2.72
N ARG A 416 13.84 -15.95 2.54
CA ARG A 416 13.58 -16.61 1.26
C ARG A 416 13.28 -15.59 0.16
N LEU A 417 12.50 -14.56 0.47
CA LEU A 417 12.20 -13.47 -0.46
C LEU A 417 13.45 -12.68 -0.83
N ALA A 418 14.33 -12.34 0.12
CA ALA A 418 15.59 -11.66 -0.15
C ALA A 418 16.50 -12.49 -1.07
N ALA A 419 16.64 -13.80 -0.81
CA ALA A 419 17.40 -14.71 -1.67
C ALA A 419 16.81 -14.83 -3.08
N ALA A 420 15.49 -15.00 -3.20
CA ALA A 420 14.81 -15.07 -4.49
C ALA A 420 15.02 -13.79 -5.31
N ASN A 421 14.89 -12.62 -4.69
CA ASN A 421 15.09 -11.34 -5.36
C ASN A 421 16.55 -11.13 -5.84
N ARG A 422 17.56 -11.60 -5.09
CA ARG A 422 18.97 -11.58 -5.54
C ARG A 422 19.19 -12.46 -6.77
N ASN A 423 18.57 -13.65 -6.80
CA ASN A 423 18.64 -14.55 -7.95
C ASN A 423 17.96 -13.95 -9.19
N MET A 424 16.77 -13.35 -9.02
CA MET A 424 16.07 -12.63 -10.08
C MET A 424 16.89 -11.47 -10.64
N LEU A 425 17.52 -10.66 -9.78
CA LEU A 425 18.40 -9.57 -10.23
C LEU A 425 19.53 -10.09 -11.10
N THR A 426 20.18 -11.16 -10.65
CA THR A 426 21.26 -11.79 -11.40
C THR A 426 20.75 -12.28 -12.75
N PHE A 427 19.61 -12.97 -12.80
CA PHE A 427 19.00 -13.41 -14.06
C PHE A 427 18.69 -12.24 -15.00
N ILE A 428 18.02 -11.19 -14.53
CA ILE A 428 17.64 -10.02 -15.34
C ILE A 428 18.87 -9.34 -15.96
N ILE A 429 19.95 -9.16 -15.18
CA ILE A 429 21.19 -8.53 -15.66
C ILE A 429 21.81 -9.35 -16.79
N HIS A 430 21.84 -10.68 -16.68
CA HIS A 430 22.35 -11.55 -17.76
C HIS A 430 21.48 -11.53 -19.02
N GLN A 431 20.21 -11.16 -18.90
CA GLN A 431 19.28 -11.03 -20.02
C GLN A 431 19.27 -9.64 -20.67
N GLN A 432 20.22 -8.76 -20.35
CA GLN A 432 20.26 -7.38 -20.85
C GLN A 432 20.01 -7.25 -22.36
N LYS A 433 20.76 -8.00 -23.19
CA LYS A 433 20.62 -7.93 -24.65
C LYS A 433 19.24 -8.36 -25.13
N LEU A 434 18.68 -9.40 -24.52
CA LEU A 434 17.36 -9.92 -24.87
C LEU A 434 16.27 -8.92 -24.48
N ILE A 435 16.32 -8.38 -23.26
CA ILE A 435 15.39 -7.35 -22.79
C ILE A 435 15.46 -6.12 -23.69
N GLN A 436 16.68 -5.64 -24.03
CA GLN A 436 16.85 -4.52 -24.96
C GLN A 436 16.27 -4.82 -26.36
N SER A 437 16.41 -6.05 -26.87
CA SER A 437 15.79 -6.46 -28.15
C SER A 437 14.27 -6.42 -28.07
N ILE A 438 13.68 -6.97 -27.00
CA ILE A 438 12.23 -6.94 -26.75
C ILE A 438 11.72 -5.50 -26.85
N PHE A 439 12.33 -4.57 -26.12
CA PHE A 439 11.90 -3.17 -26.14
C PHE A 439 12.04 -2.50 -27.51
N LYS A 440 13.09 -2.86 -28.27
CA LYS A 440 13.35 -2.32 -29.60
C LYS A 440 12.37 -2.87 -30.64
N GLU A 441 11.92 -4.11 -30.49
CA GLU A 441 11.03 -4.80 -31.43
C GLU A 441 9.56 -4.43 -31.26
N ILE A 442 9.18 -3.81 -30.14
CA ILE A 442 7.86 -3.21 -29.96
C ILE A 442 7.68 -2.10 -31.01
N SER A 443 6.97 -2.44 -32.09
CA SER A 443 6.74 -1.59 -33.25
C SER A 443 5.28 -1.68 -33.64
N HIS A 444 4.70 -0.53 -34.01
CA HIS A 444 3.31 -0.36 -34.42
C HIS A 444 2.85 -1.31 -35.52
#